data_AF-A0A6I5CFS1-F1
#
_entry.id   AF-A0A6I5CFS1-F1
#
_cell.length_a   1.000
_cell.length_b   1.000
_cell.length_c   1.000
_cell.angle_alpha   90.00
_cell.angle_beta   90.00
_cell.angle_gamma   90.00
#
_symmetry.space_group_name_H-M   'P 1'
#
loop_
_entity.id
_entity.type
_entity.pdbx_description
1 polymer ?
#
loop_
_entity_poly.entity_id
_entity_poly.type
_entity_poly.pdbx_seq_one_letter_code
_entity_poly.pdbx_strand_id
1 'polypeptide(L)'
;ALALLEGLFAGVLDGHRLTGRGTGGAGSPWLAFRTLTNRTWYRDNLVLLGDAAHTTHYSVGAGTTLALQDAICLAGALRTHPGLPQALAAYQHERQAALLPAQSAARHSAQWYENLPRYIHLPPHRMFALLGQRHSPLLPYVPPQLYYGLDKAAGRLTALRRLKRWLGPRLARTAQARSLSR
;
A
#
# COMPACT_ATOMS: atom_id res chain seq x y z
N ALA A 1 28.16 -10.28 -1.81
CA ALA A 1 26.72 -10.06 -1.54
C ALA A 1 25.84 -11.15 -2.16
N LEU A 2 25.84 -11.36 -3.48
CA LEU A 2 25.00 -12.39 -4.11
C LEU A 2 25.25 -13.81 -3.58
N ALA A 3 26.51 -14.24 -3.47
CA ALA A 3 26.85 -15.55 -2.90
C ALA A 3 26.35 -15.73 -1.44
N LEU A 4 26.33 -14.66 -0.64
CA LEU A 4 25.77 -14.70 0.72
C LEU A 4 24.25 -14.92 0.66
N LEU A 5 23.55 -14.23 -0.24
CA LEU A 5 22.10 -14.39 -0.43
C LEU A 5 21.75 -15.76 -0.99
N GLU A 6 22.54 -16.31 -1.92
CA GLU A 6 22.40 -17.68 -2.40
C GLU A 6 22.48 -18.68 -1.24
N GLY A 7 23.45 -18.51 -0.33
CA GLY A 7 23.55 -19.33 0.88
C GLY A 7 22.35 -19.17 1.83
N LEU A 8 21.94 -17.93 2.11
CA LEU A 8 20.82 -17.64 3.02
C LEU A 8 19.47 -18.14 2.47
N PHE A 9 19.28 -18.10 1.15
CA PHE A 9 18.02 -18.45 0.50
C PHE A 9 18.10 -19.79 -0.27
N ALA A 10 19.11 -20.62 -0.02
CA ALA A 10 19.35 -21.87 -0.76
C ALA A 10 18.10 -22.77 -0.85
N GLY A 11 17.33 -22.87 0.23
CA GLY A 11 16.10 -23.67 0.25
C GLY A 11 14.95 -23.10 -0.61
N VAL A 12 14.87 -21.78 -0.78
CA VAL A 12 13.88 -21.13 -1.66
C VAL A 12 14.35 -21.13 -3.11
N LEU A 13 15.67 -21.08 -3.33
CA LEU A 13 16.29 -21.03 -4.64
C LEU A 13 16.45 -22.41 -5.30
N ASP A 14 16.27 -23.51 -4.57
CA ASP A 14 16.37 -24.89 -5.08
C ASP A 14 17.69 -25.15 -5.85
N GLY A 15 18.80 -24.62 -5.33
CA GLY A 15 20.12 -24.75 -5.93
C GLY A 15 20.39 -23.83 -7.14
N HIS A 16 19.43 -22.99 -7.55
CA HIS A 16 19.64 -22.02 -8.62
C HIS A 16 20.42 -20.78 -8.15
N ARG A 17 21.28 -20.28 -9.05
CA ARG A 17 22.15 -19.12 -8.79
C ARG A 17 21.42 -17.79 -9.01
N LEU A 18 21.80 -16.76 -8.24
CA LEU A 18 21.37 -15.38 -8.42
C LEU A 18 22.30 -14.65 -9.39
N THR A 19 21.75 -14.12 -10.48
CA THR A 19 22.51 -13.35 -11.47
C THR A 19 22.25 -11.85 -11.29
N GLY A 20 23.33 -11.09 -11.01
CA GLY A 20 23.29 -9.63 -10.93
C GLY A 20 23.55 -8.99 -12.29
N ARG A 21 22.90 -7.86 -12.56
CA ARG A 21 23.06 -7.07 -13.80
C ARG A 21 24.21 -6.07 -13.65
N GLY A 22 25.41 -6.53 -13.34
CA GLY A 22 26.61 -5.69 -13.20
C GLY A 22 27.33 -5.51 -14.54
N THR A 23 27.69 -4.29 -14.91
CA THR A 23 28.57 -4.02 -16.06
C THR A 23 30.04 -4.15 -15.64
N GLY A 24 30.86 -4.90 -16.39
CA GLY A 24 32.32 -4.87 -16.23
C GLY A 24 32.90 -5.55 -14.98
N GLY A 25 32.25 -6.58 -14.44
CA GLY A 25 32.78 -7.36 -13.31
C GLY A 25 32.55 -6.75 -11.93
N ALA A 26 32.09 -5.49 -11.86
CA ALA A 26 31.53 -4.92 -10.64
C ALA A 26 30.07 -5.39 -10.50
N GLY A 27 29.73 -6.02 -9.37
CA GLY A 27 28.34 -6.39 -9.07
C GLY A 27 27.42 -5.15 -9.05
N SER A 28 26.12 -5.34 -9.30
CA SER A 28 25.14 -4.24 -9.22
C SER A 28 25.23 -3.55 -7.85
N PRO A 29 25.26 -2.20 -7.80
CA PRO A 29 25.37 -1.48 -6.55
C PRO A 29 24.12 -1.73 -5.69
N TRP A 30 24.33 -1.87 -4.38
CA TRP A 30 23.24 -1.89 -3.40
C TRP A 30 22.82 -0.45 -3.14
N LEU A 31 21.60 -0.11 -3.56
CA LEU A 31 21.09 1.25 -3.51
C LEU A 31 19.97 1.39 -2.49
N ALA A 32 19.88 2.57 -1.87
CA ALA A 32 18.67 2.97 -1.17
C ALA A 32 17.61 3.39 -2.19
N PHE A 33 16.37 2.94 -2.01
CA PHE A 33 15.28 3.36 -2.87
C PHE A 33 15.03 4.86 -2.70
N ARG A 34 15.06 5.61 -3.80
CA ARG A 34 14.83 7.05 -3.78
C ARG A 34 13.36 7.36 -4.01
N THR A 35 12.70 7.91 -2.99
CA THR A 35 11.35 8.45 -3.14
C THR A 35 11.42 9.84 -3.78
N LEU A 36 10.95 9.96 -5.01
CA LEU A 36 10.81 11.20 -5.76
C LEU A 36 9.35 11.62 -5.80
N THR A 37 9.10 12.89 -5.46
CA THR A 37 7.81 13.56 -5.65
C THR A 37 8.06 14.95 -6.23
N ASN A 38 7.18 15.40 -7.12
CA ASN A 38 7.26 16.72 -7.73
C ASN A 38 6.03 17.54 -7.37
N ARG A 39 6.23 18.80 -6.98
CA ARG A 39 5.14 19.76 -6.76
C ARG A 39 4.45 20.14 -8.08
N THR A 40 5.24 20.29 -9.14
CA THR A 40 4.79 20.67 -10.48
C THR A 40 5.29 19.62 -11.47
N TRP A 41 4.39 19.12 -12.31
CA TRP A 41 4.63 18.00 -13.22
C TRP A 41 4.78 18.44 -14.67
N TYR A 42 4.61 19.71 -14.95
CA TYR A 42 4.77 20.24 -16.30
C TYR A 42 5.34 21.65 -16.27
N ARG A 43 5.95 22.03 -17.38
CA ARG A 43 6.41 23.38 -17.65
C ARG A 43 6.39 23.60 -19.15
N ASP A 44 5.66 24.61 -19.60
CA ASP A 44 5.47 24.92 -21.02
C ASP A 44 4.97 23.67 -21.79
N ASN A 45 5.79 23.09 -22.66
CA ASN A 45 5.49 21.88 -23.42
C ASN A 45 6.15 20.60 -22.87
N LEU A 46 6.79 20.67 -21.71
CA LEU A 46 7.41 19.54 -21.02
C LEU A 46 6.49 18.99 -19.94
N VAL A 47 6.35 17.66 -19.88
CA VAL A 47 5.51 16.95 -18.90
C VAL A 47 6.27 15.75 -18.32
N LEU A 48 6.11 15.54 -17.01
CA LEU A 48 6.60 14.39 -16.27
C LEU A 48 5.45 13.39 -16.10
N LEU A 49 5.74 12.09 -16.21
CA LEU A 49 4.81 11.00 -15.92
C LEU A 49 5.55 9.78 -15.37
N GLY A 50 4.84 8.87 -14.70
CA GLY A 50 5.46 7.69 -14.08
C GLY A 50 6.54 8.08 -13.07
N ASP A 51 7.62 7.29 -12.98
CA ASP A 51 8.68 7.48 -11.99
C ASP A 51 9.41 8.84 -12.10
N ALA A 52 9.36 9.50 -13.26
CA ALA A 52 9.90 10.85 -13.43
C ALA A 52 9.06 11.91 -12.68
N ALA A 53 7.73 11.70 -12.60
CA ALA A 53 6.82 12.56 -11.85
C ALA A 53 6.72 12.13 -10.39
N HIS A 54 6.64 10.82 -10.13
CA HIS A 54 6.49 10.24 -8.81
C HIS A 54 6.94 8.78 -8.78
N THR A 55 7.81 8.42 -7.85
CA THR A 55 8.16 7.02 -7.62
C THR A 55 7.21 6.39 -6.62
N THR A 56 6.85 5.13 -6.82
CA THR A 56 6.13 4.33 -5.83
C THR A 56 7.00 3.16 -5.37
N HIS A 57 7.16 2.98 -4.05
CA HIS A 57 8.01 1.93 -3.51
C HIS A 57 7.60 0.53 -4.02
N TYR A 58 8.57 -0.29 -4.41
CA TYR A 58 8.35 -1.59 -5.06
C TYR A 58 7.58 -2.59 -4.19
N SER A 59 7.51 -2.38 -2.87
CA SER A 59 6.75 -3.24 -1.95
C SER A 59 5.23 -3.25 -2.18
N VAL A 60 4.71 -2.33 -2.98
CA VAL A 60 3.31 -2.31 -3.42
C VAL A 60 3.15 -2.85 -4.85
N GLY A 61 4.22 -2.86 -5.65
CA GLY A 61 4.21 -3.43 -7.00
C GLY A 61 3.33 -2.70 -8.01
N ALA A 62 3.01 -1.41 -7.78
CA ALA A 62 2.06 -0.65 -8.61
C ALA A 62 2.70 0.35 -9.60
N GLY A 63 4.02 0.52 -9.59
CA GLY A 63 4.70 1.60 -10.35
C GLY A 63 4.34 1.65 -11.84
N THR A 64 4.44 0.53 -12.55
CA THR A 64 4.09 0.45 -13.98
C THR A 64 2.60 0.74 -14.23
N THR A 65 1.72 0.22 -13.39
CA THR A 65 0.27 0.49 -13.49
C THR A 65 -0.02 1.97 -13.33
N LEU A 66 0.62 2.63 -12.35
CA LEU A 66 0.43 4.06 -12.11
C LEU A 66 0.98 4.90 -13.27
N ALA A 67 2.12 4.53 -13.84
CA ALA A 67 2.69 5.19 -15.03
C ALA A 67 1.76 5.06 -16.25
N LEU A 68 1.14 3.90 -16.47
CA LEU A 68 0.17 3.70 -17.54
C LEU A 68 -1.09 4.54 -17.33
N GLN A 69 -1.59 4.62 -16.09
CA GLN A 69 -2.71 5.49 -15.76
C GLN A 69 -2.38 6.96 -15.98
N ASP A 70 -1.16 7.40 -15.68
CA ASP A 70 -0.72 8.76 -15.98
C ASP A 70 -0.76 9.01 -17.49
N ALA A 71 -0.22 8.09 -18.30
CA ALA A 71 -0.23 8.23 -19.75
C ALA A 71 -1.66 8.29 -20.34
N ILE A 72 -2.58 7.45 -19.82
CA ILE A 72 -3.99 7.45 -20.24
C ILE A 72 -4.66 8.78 -19.89
N CYS A 73 -4.46 9.28 -18.67
CA CYS A 73 -5.03 10.55 -18.23
C CYS A 73 -4.47 11.73 -19.03
N LEU A 74 -3.16 11.77 -19.27
CA LEU A 74 -2.52 12.78 -20.10
C LEU A 74 -3.11 12.78 -21.51
N ALA A 75 -3.22 11.60 -22.14
CA ALA A 75 -3.80 11.47 -23.46
C ALA A 75 -5.28 11.89 -23.48
N GLY A 76 -6.04 11.63 -22.41
CA GLY A 76 -7.41 12.11 -22.23
C GLY A 76 -7.48 13.64 -22.15
N ALA A 77 -6.69 14.24 -21.27
CA ALA A 77 -6.66 15.69 -21.06
C ALA A 77 -6.27 16.45 -22.34
N LEU A 78 -5.30 15.92 -23.11
CA LEU A 78 -4.90 16.50 -24.40
C LEU A 78 -5.99 16.44 -25.47
N ARG A 79 -6.89 15.45 -25.42
CA ARG A 79 -8.04 15.37 -26.35
C ARG A 79 -9.21 16.27 -25.93
N THR A 80 -9.41 16.44 -24.62
CA THR A 80 -10.58 17.13 -24.07
C THR A 80 -10.40 18.65 -24.01
N HIS A 81 -9.21 19.13 -23.70
CA HIS A 81 -8.97 20.56 -23.51
C HIS A 81 -8.41 21.22 -24.78
N PRO A 82 -8.87 22.44 -25.13
CA PRO A 82 -8.49 23.11 -26.37
C PRO A 82 -7.07 23.67 -26.39
N GLY A 83 -6.43 23.80 -25.21
CA GLY A 83 -5.10 24.37 -25.08
C GLY A 83 -4.19 23.53 -24.19
N LEU A 84 -2.90 23.51 -24.54
CA LEU A 84 -1.88 22.72 -23.86
C LEU A 84 -1.75 23.09 -22.36
N PRO A 85 -1.70 24.38 -21.95
CA PRO A 85 -1.63 24.72 -20.54
C PRO A 85 -2.82 24.19 -19.73
N GLN A 86 -4.03 24.24 -20.29
CA GLN A 86 -5.24 23.72 -19.65
C GLN A 86 -5.22 22.20 -19.54
N ALA A 87 -4.80 21.50 -20.60
CA ALA A 87 -4.67 20.05 -20.61
C ALA A 87 -3.67 19.56 -19.55
N LEU A 88 -2.49 20.17 -19.49
CA LEU A 88 -1.43 19.77 -18.55
C LEU A 88 -1.81 20.06 -17.09
N ALA A 89 -2.49 21.19 -16.84
CA ALA A 89 -3.04 21.50 -15.52
C ALA A 89 -4.08 20.47 -15.06
N ALA A 90 -5.01 20.10 -15.95
CA ALA A 90 -6.04 19.10 -15.67
C ALA A 90 -5.42 17.71 -15.39
N TYR A 91 -4.48 17.28 -16.22
CA TYR A 91 -3.69 16.05 -16.02
C TYR A 91 -3.02 16.03 -14.64
N GLN A 92 -2.25 17.08 -14.31
CA GLN A 92 -1.54 17.14 -13.03
C GLN A 92 -2.52 17.05 -11.84
N HIS A 93 -3.59 17.83 -11.88
CA HIS A 93 -4.57 17.89 -10.80
C HIS A 93 -5.23 16.51 -10.56
N GLU A 94 -5.71 15.88 -11.64
CA GLU A 94 -6.38 14.58 -11.55
C GLU A 94 -5.42 13.49 -11.04
N ARG A 95 -4.20 13.43 -11.59
CA ARG A 95 -3.24 12.39 -11.21
C ARG A 95 -2.69 12.56 -9.81
N GLN A 96 -2.34 13.79 -9.41
CA GLN A 96 -1.88 14.04 -8.05
C GLN A 96 -2.94 13.59 -7.03
N ALA A 97 -4.21 13.92 -7.24
CA ALA A 97 -5.29 13.50 -6.35
C ALA A 97 -5.45 11.97 -6.30
N ALA A 98 -5.42 11.30 -7.46
CA ALA A 98 -5.57 9.86 -7.56
C ALA A 98 -4.41 9.07 -6.93
N LEU A 99 -3.21 9.66 -6.86
CA LEU A 99 -2.00 8.99 -6.38
C LEU A 99 -1.78 9.08 -4.87
N LEU A 100 -2.37 10.07 -4.19
CA LEU A 100 -2.18 10.26 -2.75
C LEU A 100 -2.37 8.97 -1.93
N PRO A 101 -3.44 8.17 -2.14
CA PRO A 101 -3.61 6.92 -1.39
C PRO A 101 -2.52 5.89 -1.68
N ALA A 102 -2.12 5.74 -2.94
CA ALA A 102 -1.11 4.78 -3.37
C ALA A 102 0.28 5.13 -2.83
N GLN A 103 0.67 6.41 -2.91
CA GLN A 103 1.94 6.90 -2.35
C GLN A 103 1.98 6.73 -0.82
N SER A 104 0.88 7.05 -0.14
CA SER A 104 0.77 6.86 1.31
C SER A 104 0.93 5.38 1.68
N ALA A 105 0.19 4.49 1.02
CA ALA A 105 0.26 3.05 1.24
C ALA A 105 1.65 2.47 0.94
N ALA A 106 2.34 2.99 -0.08
CA ALA A 106 3.70 2.59 -0.42
C ALA A 106 4.72 3.06 0.62
N ARG A 107 4.62 4.30 1.08
CA ARG A 107 5.49 4.83 2.14
C ARG A 107 5.33 4.03 3.44
N HIS A 108 4.10 3.76 3.87
CA HIS A 108 3.86 2.97 5.07
C HIS A 108 4.33 1.52 4.91
N SER A 109 4.12 0.92 3.72
CA SER A 109 4.65 -0.41 3.44
C SER A 109 6.18 -0.44 3.46
N ALA A 110 6.87 0.57 2.92
CA ALA A 110 8.33 0.66 2.96
C ALA A 110 8.83 0.76 4.40
N GLN A 111 8.24 1.68 5.18
CA GLN A 111 8.57 1.88 6.59
C GLN A 111 8.37 0.59 7.42
N TRP A 112 7.35 -0.22 7.11
CA TRP A 112 7.15 -1.50 7.77
C TRP A 112 8.33 -2.46 7.56
N TYR A 113 8.83 -2.58 6.32
CA TYR A 113 9.98 -3.42 5.99
C TYR A 113 11.30 -2.86 6.58
N GLU A 114 11.48 -1.55 6.57
CA GLU A 114 12.64 -0.88 7.18
C GLU A 114 12.69 -1.09 8.71
N ASN A 115 11.54 -1.32 9.34
CA ASN A 115 11.42 -1.57 10.78
C ASN A 115 11.09 -3.04 11.12
N LEU A 116 11.50 -3.99 10.26
CA LEU A 116 11.24 -5.41 10.45
C LEU A 116 11.62 -5.99 11.83
N PRO A 117 12.73 -5.57 12.50
CA PRO A 117 13.08 -6.05 13.84
C PRO A 117 11.98 -5.86 14.88
N ARG A 118 11.10 -4.87 14.68
CA ARG A 118 9.95 -4.60 15.55
C ARG A 118 8.89 -5.71 15.50
N TYR A 119 8.87 -6.52 14.44
CA TYR A 119 7.84 -7.53 14.17
C TYR A 119 8.37 -8.96 14.13
N ILE A 120 9.65 -9.16 13.79
CA ILE A 120 10.21 -10.47 13.45
C ILE A 120 10.18 -11.50 14.58
N HIS A 121 10.19 -11.04 15.84
CA HIS A 121 10.14 -11.91 17.03
C HIS A 121 8.72 -12.20 17.53
N LEU A 122 7.70 -11.67 16.87
CA LEU A 122 6.31 -11.95 17.24
C LEU A 122 5.90 -13.38 16.82
N PRO A 123 4.90 -13.98 17.49
CA PRO A 123 4.30 -15.22 17.02
C PRO A 123 3.85 -15.11 15.55
N PRO A 124 4.07 -16.12 14.69
CA PRO A 124 3.85 -16.01 13.24
C PRO A 124 2.47 -15.47 12.84
N HIS A 125 1.41 -15.90 13.53
CA HIS A 125 0.05 -15.43 13.27
C HIS A 125 -0.13 -13.92 13.53
N ARG A 126 0.57 -13.34 14.52
CA ARG A 126 0.53 -11.89 14.80
C ARG A 126 1.37 -11.14 13.79
N MET A 127 2.56 -11.63 13.48
CA MET A 127 3.44 -11.03 12.48
C MET A 127 2.71 -10.95 11.12
N PHE A 128 2.06 -12.03 10.70
CA PHE A 128 1.32 -12.08 9.45
C PHE A 128 0.09 -11.15 9.45
N ALA A 129 -0.65 -11.09 10.54
CA ALA A 129 -1.77 -10.15 10.67
C ALA A 129 -1.29 -8.69 10.52
N LEU A 130 -0.16 -8.34 11.14
CA LEU A 130 0.42 -7.00 11.05
C LEU A 130 1.04 -6.70 9.68
N LEU A 131 1.58 -7.70 8.98
CA LEU A 131 2.02 -7.58 7.59
C LEU A 131 0.84 -7.24 6.65
N GLY A 132 -0.33 -7.82 6.89
CA GLY A 132 -1.57 -7.46 6.19
C GLY A 132 -2.00 -6.01 6.42
N GLN A 133 -1.60 -5.42 7.55
CA GLN A 133 -1.91 -4.05 7.96
C GLN A 133 -0.76 -3.06 7.71
N ARG A 134 0.26 -3.43 6.93
CA ARG A 134 1.47 -2.61 6.70
C ARG A 134 1.21 -1.25 6.05
N HIS A 135 0.03 -1.02 5.49
CA HIS A 135 -0.36 0.26 4.90
C HIS A 135 -0.92 1.26 5.94
N SER A 136 -1.10 0.83 7.19
CA SER A 136 -1.68 1.65 8.26
C SER A 136 -0.74 2.79 8.69
N PRO A 137 -1.24 4.04 8.80
CA PRO A 137 -0.44 5.18 9.24
C PRO A 137 -0.12 5.15 10.74
N LEU A 138 -0.86 4.38 11.54
CA LEU A 138 -0.70 4.31 12.99
C LEU A 138 0.30 3.24 13.43
N LEU A 139 0.47 2.21 12.61
CA LEU A 139 1.30 1.05 12.93
C LEU A 139 2.78 1.39 13.25
N PRO A 140 3.40 2.43 12.65
CA PRO A 140 4.75 2.86 13.04
C PRO A 140 4.84 3.42 14.46
N TYR A 141 3.78 4.08 14.94
CA TYR A 141 3.80 4.82 16.20
C TYR A 141 3.26 4.03 17.40
N VAL A 142 2.53 2.94 17.14
CA VAL A 142 1.90 2.13 18.18
C VAL A 142 2.68 0.82 18.38
N PRO A 143 2.93 0.36 19.63
CA PRO A 143 3.49 -0.95 19.90
C PRO A 143 2.73 -2.07 19.17
N PRO A 144 3.40 -2.99 18.46
CA PRO A 144 2.73 -3.99 17.61
C PRO A 144 1.70 -4.85 18.34
N GLN A 145 2.00 -5.21 19.59
CA GLN A 145 1.12 -6.03 20.43
C GLN A 145 -0.16 -5.28 20.82
N LEU A 146 -0.04 -3.97 21.11
CA LEU A 146 -1.19 -3.12 21.42
C LEU A 146 -2.05 -2.89 20.17
N TYR A 147 -1.43 -2.59 19.03
CA TYR A 147 -2.13 -2.42 17.76
C TYR A 147 -2.95 -3.67 17.40
N TYR A 148 -2.32 -4.85 17.48
CA TYR A 148 -2.99 -6.14 17.25
C TYR A 148 -4.15 -6.40 18.22
N GLY A 149 -3.96 -6.07 19.51
CA GLY A 149 -5.00 -6.21 20.53
C GLY A 149 -6.22 -5.34 20.27
N LEU A 150 -6.00 -4.06 19.91
CA LEU A 150 -7.05 -3.11 19.57
C LEU A 150 -7.82 -3.53 18.32
N ASP A 151 -7.13 -3.96 17.26
CA ASP A 151 -7.75 -4.45 16.02
C ASP A 151 -8.66 -5.67 16.29
N LYS A 152 -8.17 -6.65 17.06
CA LYS A 152 -8.95 -7.83 17.45
C LYS A 152 -10.18 -7.45 18.29
N ALA A 153 -10.06 -6.48 19.19
CA ALA A 153 -11.17 -5.99 19.99
C ALA A 153 -12.21 -5.26 19.13
N ALA A 154 -11.78 -4.41 18.18
CA ALA A 154 -12.66 -3.74 17.23
C ALA A 154 -13.41 -4.73 16.32
N GLY A 155 -12.73 -5.78 15.84
CA GLY A 155 -13.34 -6.89 15.11
C GLY A 155 -14.41 -7.62 15.91
N ARG A 156 -14.17 -7.87 17.21
CA ARG A 156 -15.17 -8.46 18.11
C ARG A 156 -16.37 -7.55 18.34
N LEU A 157 -16.15 -6.24 18.51
CA LEU A 157 -17.23 -5.27 18.70
C LEU A 157 -18.11 -5.14 17.45
N THR A 158 -17.54 -5.16 16.26
CA THR A 158 -18.30 -5.15 15.01
C THR A 158 -19.09 -6.43 14.80
N ALA A 159 -18.50 -7.60 15.11
CA ALA A 159 -19.21 -8.88 15.11
C ALA A 159 -20.38 -8.91 16.12
N LEU A 160 -20.15 -8.44 17.35
CA LEU A 160 -21.19 -8.31 18.38
C LEU A 160 -22.30 -7.34 17.95
N ARG A 161 -21.96 -6.20 17.33
CA ARG A 161 -22.94 -5.25 16.79
C ARG A 161 -23.74 -5.84 15.62
N ARG A 162 -23.16 -6.72 14.80
CA ARG A 162 -23.90 -7.45 13.75
C ARG A 162 -24.83 -8.49 14.35
N LEU A 163 -24.36 -9.27 15.33
CA LEU A 163 -25.15 -10.26 16.03
C LEU A 163 -26.34 -9.63 16.78
N LYS A 164 -26.12 -8.52 17.50
CA LYS A 164 -27.19 -7.76 18.18
C LYS A 164 -28.24 -7.24 17.20
N ARG A 165 -27.83 -6.76 16.02
CA ARG A 165 -28.75 -6.32 14.94
C ARG A 165 -29.56 -7.47 14.36
N TRP A 166 -29.01 -8.67 14.30
CA TRP A 166 -29.72 -9.87 13.84
C TRP A 166 -30.69 -10.42 14.89
N LEU A 167 -30.31 -10.38 16.18
CA LEU A 167 -31.14 -10.86 17.29
C LEU A 167 -32.25 -9.87 17.68
N GLY A 168 -32.02 -8.56 17.51
CA GLY A 168 -32.98 -7.51 17.90
C GLY A 168 -34.40 -7.70 17.36
N PRO A 169 -34.60 -7.93 16.05
CA PRO A 169 -35.92 -8.16 15.47
C PRO A 169 -36.59 -9.47 15.89
N ARG A 170 -35.81 -10.47 16.36
CA ARG A 170 -36.32 -11.77 16.83
C ARG A 170 -36.77 -11.69 18.28
N LEU A 171 -35.98 -11.03 19.13
CA LEU A 171 -36.30 -10.81 20.53
C LEU A 171 -37.49 -9.84 20.70
N ALA A 172 -37.58 -8.81 19.86
CA ALA A 172 -38.73 -7.91 19.83
C ALA A 172 -40.05 -8.65 19.51
N ARG A 173 -40.03 -9.56 18.53
CA ARG A 173 -41.20 -10.38 18.18
C ARG A 173 -41.64 -11.32 19.32
N THR A 174 -40.69 -11.92 20.05
CA THR A 174 -41.01 -12.79 21.19
C THR A 174 -41.52 -12.03 22.41
N ALA A 175 -41.08 -10.78 22.63
CA ALA A 175 -41.57 -9.94 23.71
C ALA A 175 -42.99 -9.43 23.44
N GLN A 176 -43.28 -9.07 22.18
CA GLN A 176 -44.58 -8.56 21.75
C GLN A 176 -45.66 -9.66 21.71
N ALA A 177 -45.29 -10.91 21.40
CA ALA A 177 -46.18 -12.06 21.53
C ALA A 177 -46.55 -12.40 22.99
N ARG A 178 -45.69 -12.07 23.96
CA ARG A 178 -45.94 -12.30 25.39
C ARG A 178 -46.78 -11.22 26.06
N SER A 179 -46.85 -10.01 25.49
CA SER A 179 -47.70 -8.92 26.03
C SER A 179 -49.14 -8.97 25.53
N LEU A 180 -49.44 -9.73 24.48
CA LEU A 180 -50.78 -9.89 23.88
C LEU A 180 -51.54 -11.12 24.41
N SER A 181 -50.96 -11.86 25.36
CA SER A 181 -51.57 -13.05 25.99
C SER A 181 -51.89 -12.84 27.48
N ARG A 182 -52.13 -11.60 27.90
CA ARG A 182 -52.65 -11.24 29.24
C ARG A 182 -53.89 -10.40 29.11
#